data_AF-A0A3L6L0U0-F1
#
_entry.id   AF-A0A3L6L0U0-F1
#
_cell.length_a   1.000
_cell.length_b   1.000
_cell.length_c   1.000
_cell.angle_alpha   90.00
_cell.angle_beta   90.00
_cell.angle_gamma   90.00
#
_symmetry.space_group_name_H-M   'P 1'
#
loop_
_entity.id
_entity.type
_entity.pdbx_description
1 polymer ?
#
loop_
_entity_poly.entity_id
_entity_poly.type
_entity_poly.pdbx_seq_one_letter_code
_entity_poly.pdbx_strand_id
1 'polypeptide(L)'
;MKAKEAVHTLLVLLFSRAVSPADVDSVPQDAVENLCKLAAEMAEYPAVFATNIRAHLSQQKHMMAAELKLRVYAAQHSTNKGQLFIQILAAYEETCKNSLPAIESELGPGIDAVDATAYLSGRLLETLEFLADVHQNSGGGTGTGCLTKSGSHVVQGKADLPNCPKTRQDSLQVKTLTRSHLTDTGFVKLPTATTGHRRGAGTAK
;
A
#
# COMPACT_ATOMS: atom_id res chain seq x y z
N MET A 1 -3.46 16.42 6.52
CA MET A 1 -4.08 17.31 5.50
C MET A 1 -3.41 17.29 4.11
N LYS A 2 -2.15 16.85 3.93
CA LYS A 2 -1.48 16.88 2.61
C LYS A 2 -1.84 15.75 1.62
N ALA A 3 -2.29 14.59 2.10
CA ALA A 3 -2.65 13.47 1.21
C ALA A 3 -3.92 13.75 0.38
N LYS A 4 -4.92 14.40 0.99
CA LYS A 4 -6.18 14.74 0.33
C LYS A 4 -5.98 15.69 -0.87
N GLU A 5 -5.08 16.65 -0.74
CA GLU A 5 -4.73 17.56 -1.84
C GLU A 5 -3.90 16.87 -2.92
N ALA A 6 -2.97 15.98 -2.58
CA ALA A 6 -2.19 15.24 -3.57
C ALA A 6 -3.08 14.34 -4.46
N VAL A 7 -4.10 13.70 -3.88
CA VAL A 7 -5.06 12.86 -4.63
C VAL A 7 -5.95 13.71 -5.52
N HIS A 8 -6.47 14.82 -5.00
CA HIS A 8 -7.27 15.75 -5.81
C HIS A 8 -6.44 16.30 -6.95
N THR A 9 -5.18 16.66 -6.70
CA THR A 9 -4.26 17.19 -7.72
C THR A 9 -3.85 16.12 -8.72
N LEU A 10 -3.63 14.86 -8.33
CA LEU A 10 -3.34 13.76 -9.24
C LEU A 10 -4.54 13.43 -10.14
N LEU A 11 -5.75 13.40 -9.56
CA LEU A 11 -6.99 13.17 -10.28
C LEU A 11 -7.26 14.33 -11.25
N VAL A 12 -7.14 15.58 -10.77
CA VAL A 12 -7.27 16.78 -11.60
C VAL A 12 -6.20 16.79 -12.69
N LEU A 13 -4.94 16.45 -12.44
CA LEU A 13 -3.90 16.40 -13.49
C LEU A 13 -4.17 15.32 -14.54
N LEU A 14 -4.78 14.20 -14.17
CA LEU A 14 -5.20 13.16 -15.10
C LEU A 14 -6.45 13.56 -15.92
N PHE A 15 -7.34 14.40 -15.38
CA PHE A 15 -8.64 14.72 -15.98
C PHE A 15 -8.84 16.18 -16.43
N SER A 16 -7.87 17.10 -16.23
CA SER A 16 -8.05 18.55 -16.49
C SER A 16 -7.52 19.05 -17.83
N ARG A 17 -7.30 18.18 -18.82
CA ARG A 17 -7.25 18.70 -20.19
C ARG A 17 -8.69 19.01 -20.59
N ALA A 18 -8.99 20.30 -20.67
CA ALA A 18 -10.20 20.81 -21.32
C ALA A 18 -10.21 20.25 -22.75
N VAL A 19 -11.00 19.21 -22.95
CA VAL A 19 -11.13 18.48 -24.19
C VAL A 19 -12.55 18.69 -24.65
N SER A 20 -12.69 19.16 -25.89
CA SER A 20 -13.95 19.24 -26.61
C SER A 20 -14.68 17.88 -26.56
N PRO A 21 -16.01 17.84 -26.45
CA PRO A 21 -16.79 16.62 -26.22
C PRO A 21 -16.67 15.52 -27.30
N ALA A 22 -15.90 15.77 -28.37
CA ALA A 22 -15.59 14.80 -29.42
C ALA A 22 -14.27 14.03 -29.21
N ASP A 23 -13.42 14.40 -28.24
CA ASP A 23 -12.02 13.94 -28.16
C ASP A 23 -11.60 13.40 -26.77
N VAL A 24 -12.53 12.91 -25.95
CA VAL A 24 -12.15 12.31 -24.65
C VAL A 24 -11.73 10.87 -24.87
N ASP A 25 -10.41 10.63 -24.89
CA ASP A 25 -9.83 9.30 -25.05
C ASP A 25 -10.02 8.45 -23.78
N SER A 26 -10.26 7.15 -23.97
CA SER A 26 -10.27 6.18 -22.87
C SER A 26 -8.89 6.04 -22.22
N VAL A 27 -8.88 5.70 -20.93
CA VAL A 27 -7.64 5.40 -20.20
C VAL A 27 -6.99 4.16 -20.82
N PRO A 28 -5.71 4.22 -21.21
CA PRO A 28 -5.05 3.10 -21.90
C PRO A 28 -4.84 1.92 -20.96
N GLN A 29 -4.81 0.70 -21.51
CA GLN A 29 -4.69 -0.56 -20.74
C GLN A 29 -3.53 -0.53 -19.75
N ASP A 30 -2.33 -0.12 -20.18
CA ASP A 30 -1.15 -0.06 -19.32
C ASP A 30 -1.34 0.87 -18.11
N ALA A 31 -2.09 1.97 -18.29
CA ALA A 31 -2.43 2.87 -17.19
C ALA A 31 -3.38 2.22 -16.19
N VAL A 32 -4.41 1.53 -16.68
CA VAL A 32 -5.34 0.77 -15.84
C VAL A 32 -4.58 -0.29 -15.04
N GLU A 33 -3.72 -1.07 -15.69
CA GLU A 33 -2.91 -2.10 -15.03
C GLU A 33 -1.97 -1.52 -13.98
N ASN A 34 -1.27 -0.42 -14.29
CA ASN A 34 -0.33 0.18 -13.36
C ASN A 34 -1.03 0.81 -12.16
N LEU A 35 -2.21 1.42 -12.36
CA LEU A 35 -3.04 1.94 -11.26
C LEU A 35 -3.56 0.81 -10.37
N CYS A 36 -3.95 -0.33 -10.96
CA CYS A 36 -4.38 -1.50 -10.22
C CYS A 36 -3.25 -2.15 -9.40
N LYS A 37 -2.06 -2.27 -9.99
CA LYS A 37 -0.86 -2.74 -9.27
C LYS A 37 -0.48 -1.77 -8.15
N LEU A 38 -0.55 -0.46 -8.40
CA LEU A 38 -0.30 0.54 -7.36
C LEU A 38 -1.30 0.42 -6.20
N ALA A 39 -2.60 0.29 -6.50
CA ALA A 39 -3.61 0.09 -5.46
C ALA A 39 -3.36 -1.19 -4.65
N ALA A 40 -2.87 -2.27 -5.28
CA ALA A 40 -2.48 -3.50 -4.60
C ALA A 40 -1.29 -3.29 -3.66
N GLU A 41 -0.21 -2.65 -4.12
CA GLU A 41 0.97 -2.34 -3.29
C GLU A 41 0.60 -1.48 -2.07
N MET A 42 -0.28 -0.51 -2.26
CA MET A 42 -0.75 0.35 -1.18
C MET A 42 -1.63 -0.40 -0.16
N ALA A 43 -2.38 -1.40 -0.62
CA ALA A 43 -3.20 -2.25 0.24
C ALA A 43 -2.38 -3.24 1.07
N GLU A 44 -1.13 -3.53 0.70
CA GLU A 44 -0.19 -4.36 1.48
C GLU A 44 0.36 -3.65 2.73
N TYR A 45 0.53 -2.32 2.65
CA TYR A 45 1.21 -1.54 3.70
C TYR A 45 0.67 -1.74 5.12
N PRO A 46 -0.66 -1.75 5.37
CA PRO A 46 -1.21 -2.00 6.70
C PRO A 46 -0.80 -3.36 7.29
N ALA A 47 -0.74 -4.41 6.47
CA ALA A 47 -0.36 -5.75 6.90
C ALA A 47 1.11 -5.81 7.29
N VAL A 48 1.98 -5.23 6.45
CA VAL A 48 3.44 -5.18 6.69
C VAL A 48 3.75 -4.37 7.93
N PHE A 49 3.13 -3.20 8.09
CA PHE A 49 3.34 -2.35 9.26
C PHE A 49 2.93 -3.07 10.56
N ALA A 50 1.74 -3.68 10.60
CA ALA A 50 1.29 -4.43 11.76
C ALA A 50 2.19 -5.64 12.09
N THR A 51 2.76 -6.30 11.07
CA THR A 51 3.71 -7.40 11.25
C THR A 51 5.02 -6.92 11.87
N ASN A 52 5.56 -5.79 11.39
CA ASN A 52 6.81 -5.23 11.92
C ASN A 52 6.67 -4.80 13.38
N ILE A 53 5.58 -4.09 13.73
CA ILE A 53 5.33 -3.68 15.11
C ILE A 53 5.20 -4.89 16.05
N ARG A 54 4.50 -5.95 15.62
CA ARG A 54 4.41 -7.20 16.41
C ARG A 54 5.77 -7.87 16.59
N ALA A 55 6.62 -7.87 15.57
CA ALA A 55 7.97 -8.44 15.66
C ALA A 55 8.82 -7.68 16.69
N HIS A 56 8.79 -6.34 16.67
CA HIS A 56 9.48 -5.51 17.66
C HIS A 56 8.96 -5.74 19.09
N LEU A 57 7.64 -5.79 19.28
CA LEU A 57 7.04 -6.09 20.60
C LEU A 57 7.41 -7.49 21.11
N SER A 58 7.44 -8.48 20.23
CA SER A 58 7.86 -9.85 20.59
C SER A 58 9.33 -9.88 21.00
N GLN A 59 10.20 -9.21 20.24
CA GLN A 59 11.62 -9.08 20.58
C GLN A 59 11.79 -8.39 21.94
N GLN A 60 11.08 -7.29 22.20
CA GLN A 60 11.13 -6.60 23.48
C GLN A 60 10.69 -7.48 24.65
N LYS A 61 9.61 -8.26 24.47
CA LYS A 61 9.14 -9.21 25.48
C LYS A 61 10.22 -10.26 25.80
N HIS A 62 10.91 -10.78 24.78
CA HIS A 62 12.00 -11.72 24.99
C HIS A 62 13.18 -11.08 25.74
N MET A 63 13.51 -9.83 25.42
CA MET A 63 14.60 -9.13 26.11
C MET A 63 14.29 -8.87 27.59
N MET A 64 13.11 -8.36 27.89
CA MET A 64 12.67 -8.15 29.28
C MET A 64 12.62 -9.47 30.07
N ALA A 65 12.20 -10.57 29.44
CA ALA A 65 12.20 -11.88 30.08
C ALA A 65 13.62 -12.40 30.36
N ALA A 66 14.58 -12.16 29.47
CA ALA A 66 15.98 -12.53 29.67
C ALA A 66 16.63 -11.70 30.78
N GLU A 67 16.43 -10.38 30.77
CA GLU A 67 16.87 -9.44 31.80
C GLU A 67 16.34 -9.85 33.19
N LEU A 68 15.04 -10.16 33.29
CA LEU A 68 14.43 -10.60 34.54
C LEU A 68 15.04 -11.90 35.06
N LYS A 69 15.28 -12.87 34.17
CA LYS A 69 15.95 -14.14 34.55
C LYS A 69 17.36 -13.90 35.08
N LEU A 70 18.14 -13.01 34.44
CA LEU A 70 19.48 -12.65 34.89
C LEU A 70 19.46 -11.98 36.26
N ARG A 71 18.53 -11.03 36.49
CA ARG A 71 18.35 -10.37 37.79
C ARG A 71 17.97 -11.35 38.90
N VAL A 72 17.01 -12.24 38.64
CA VAL A 72 16.61 -13.27 39.61
C VAL A 72 17.78 -14.19 39.94
N TYR A 73 18.54 -14.63 38.93
CA TYR A 73 19.67 -15.53 39.15
C TYR A 73 20.79 -14.87 39.97
N ALA A 74 21.12 -13.61 39.66
CA ALA A 74 22.07 -12.82 40.43
C ALA A 74 21.63 -12.61 41.89
N ALA A 75 20.34 -12.33 42.12
CA ALA A 75 19.79 -12.14 43.46
C ALA A 75 19.78 -13.44 44.30
N GLN A 76 19.58 -14.59 43.67
CA GLN A 76 19.56 -15.89 44.37
C GLN A 76 20.95 -16.41 44.76
N HIS A 77 22.02 -15.94 44.12
CA HIS A 77 23.36 -16.45 44.31
C HIS A 77 24.31 -15.37 44.83
N SER A 78 24.40 -15.18 46.15
CA SER A 78 25.27 -14.17 46.79
C SER A 78 26.79 -14.46 46.74
N THR A 79 27.21 -15.49 46.01
CA THR A 79 28.61 -15.93 45.88
C THR A 79 29.26 -15.35 44.61
N ASN A 80 30.55 -15.67 44.36
CA ASN A 80 31.28 -15.27 43.14
C ASN A 80 30.50 -15.53 41.83
N LYS A 81 29.60 -16.51 41.80
CA LYS A 81 28.71 -16.75 40.64
C LYS A 81 27.70 -15.62 40.42
N GLY A 82 27.11 -15.04 41.46
CA GLY A 82 26.18 -13.91 41.30
C GLY A 82 26.87 -12.65 40.78
N GLN A 83 28.11 -12.40 41.21
CA GLN A 83 28.91 -11.27 40.69
C GLN A 83 29.16 -11.36 39.18
N LEU A 84 29.41 -12.56 38.64
CA LEU A 84 29.53 -12.77 37.19
C LEU A 84 28.21 -12.46 36.46
N PHE A 85 27.07 -12.83 37.04
CA PHE A 85 25.75 -12.54 36.44
C PHE A 85 25.39 -11.05 36.48
N ILE A 86 25.86 -10.29 37.48
CA ILE A 86 25.74 -8.82 37.49
C ILE A 86 26.50 -8.21 36.32
N GLN A 87 27.71 -8.69 36.02
CA GLN A 87 28.47 -8.23 34.86
C GLN A 87 27.80 -8.60 33.53
N ILE A 88 27.25 -9.82 33.43
CA ILE A 88 26.48 -10.24 32.26
C ILE A 88 25.23 -9.37 32.08
N LEU A 89 24.53 -9.02 33.17
CA LEU A 89 23.38 -8.14 33.13
C LEU A 89 23.76 -6.74 32.64
N ALA A 90 24.87 -6.16 33.13
CA ALA A 90 25.35 -4.86 32.66
C ALA A 90 25.69 -4.88 31.17
N ALA A 91 26.42 -5.91 30.71
CA ALA A 91 26.72 -6.09 29.29
C ALA A 91 25.45 -6.33 28.44
N TYR A 92 24.46 -7.04 29.00
CA TYR A 92 23.18 -7.27 28.38
C TYR A 92 22.41 -5.96 28.20
N GLU A 93 22.29 -5.12 29.23
CA GLU A 93 21.62 -3.82 29.16
C GLU A 93 22.33 -2.86 28.19
N GLU A 94 23.65 -2.91 28.09
CA GLU A 94 24.44 -2.12 27.13
C GLU A 94 24.23 -2.56 25.67
N THR A 95 24.17 -3.88 25.45
CA THR A 95 24.10 -4.47 24.11
C THR A 95 22.65 -4.54 23.59
N CYS A 96 21.72 -4.95 24.44
CA CYS A 96 20.31 -5.16 24.14
C CYS A 96 19.52 -3.87 24.38
N LYS A 97 19.64 -2.93 23.43
CA LYS A 97 18.90 -1.67 23.47
C LYS A 97 17.40 -1.88 23.42
N ASN A 98 16.67 -1.18 24.29
CA ASN A 98 15.22 -1.14 24.30
C ASN A 98 14.67 -0.69 22.94
N SER A 99 13.77 -1.48 22.36
CA SER A 99 13.09 -1.16 21.09
C SER A 99 11.84 -0.29 21.28
N LEU A 100 11.34 -0.12 22.51
CA LEU A 100 10.13 0.67 22.80
C LEU A 100 10.19 2.12 22.31
N PRO A 101 11.29 2.88 22.50
CA PRO A 101 11.36 4.25 22.02
C PRO A 101 11.30 4.34 20.49
N ALA A 102 11.90 3.36 19.80
CA ALA A 102 11.82 3.27 18.34
C ALA A 102 10.38 2.98 17.90
N ILE A 103 9.72 1.99 18.52
CA ILE A 103 8.30 1.68 18.28
C ILE A 103 7.43 2.91 18.49
N GLU A 104 7.60 3.64 19.60
CA GLU A 104 6.82 4.83 19.93
C GLU A 104 7.02 5.94 18.89
N SER A 105 8.25 6.14 18.43
CA SER A 105 8.57 7.12 17.38
C SER A 105 8.02 6.75 16.01
N GLU A 106 7.91 5.45 15.71
CA GLU A 106 7.42 4.94 14.42
C GLU A 106 5.90 4.78 14.37
N LEU A 107 5.24 4.63 15.53
CA LEU A 107 3.82 4.28 15.59
C LEU A 107 2.93 5.38 15.00
N GLY A 108 3.14 6.64 15.39
CA GLY A 108 2.35 7.77 14.90
C GLY A 108 2.44 7.93 13.38
N PRO A 109 3.64 8.17 12.82
CA PRO A 109 3.84 8.29 11.37
C PRO A 109 3.41 7.03 10.60
N GLY A 110 3.61 5.86 11.20
CA GLY A 110 3.22 4.58 10.60
C GLY A 110 1.70 4.43 10.49
N ILE A 111 0.94 4.81 11.52
CA ILE A 111 -0.54 4.82 11.47
C ILE A 111 -1.05 5.81 10.45
N ASP A 112 -0.47 7.02 10.39
CA ASP A 112 -0.83 8.02 9.37
C ASP A 112 -0.58 7.49 7.95
N ALA A 113 0.52 6.77 7.74
CA ALA A 113 0.82 6.13 6.47
C ALA A 113 -0.18 5.00 6.17
N VAL A 114 -0.57 4.19 7.16
CA VAL A 114 -1.60 3.15 7.00
C VAL A 114 -2.94 3.74 6.58
N ASP A 115 -3.38 4.84 7.21
CA ASP A 115 -4.60 5.53 6.83
C ASP A 115 -4.52 6.07 5.40
N ALA A 116 -3.43 6.77 5.09
CA ALA A 116 -3.21 7.35 3.76
C ALA A 116 -3.18 6.27 2.66
N THR A 117 -2.53 5.14 2.89
CA THR A 117 -2.42 4.08 1.87
C THR A 117 -3.72 3.31 1.72
N ALA A 118 -4.43 3.02 2.80
CA ALA A 118 -5.74 2.40 2.76
C ALA A 118 -6.77 3.31 2.07
N TYR A 119 -6.76 4.60 2.37
CA TYR A 119 -7.62 5.57 1.72
C TYR A 119 -7.32 5.67 0.22
N LEU A 120 -6.05 5.81 -0.18
CA LEU A 120 -5.70 5.98 -1.59
C LEU A 120 -5.99 4.72 -2.42
N SER A 121 -5.63 3.54 -1.90
CA SER A 121 -5.95 2.27 -2.56
C SER A 121 -7.46 2.10 -2.79
N GLY A 122 -8.28 2.41 -1.78
CA GLY A 122 -9.74 2.37 -1.90
C GLY A 122 -10.27 3.34 -2.95
N ARG A 123 -9.82 4.59 -2.93
CA ARG A 123 -10.26 5.62 -3.89
C ARG A 123 -9.84 5.34 -5.32
N LEU A 124 -8.63 4.82 -5.53
CA LEU A 124 -8.16 4.39 -6.85
C LEU A 124 -9.02 3.25 -7.39
N LEU A 125 -9.26 2.23 -6.58
CA LEU A 125 -10.07 1.08 -6.98
C LEU A 125 -11.51 1.49 -7.29
N GLU A 126 -12.15 2.27 -6.42
CA GLU A 126 -13.51 2.80 -6.63
C GLU A 126 -13.61 3.60 -7.93
N THR A 127 -12.62 4.45 -8.21
CA THR A 127 -12.59 5.24 -9.44
C THR A 127 -12.49 4.35 -10.67
N LEU A 128 -11.65 3.32 -10.64
CA LEU A 128 -11.50 2.37 -11.75
C LEU A 128 -12.75 1.50 -11.94
N GLU A 129 -13.39 1.08 -10.85
CA GLU A 129 -14.67 0.35 -10.90
C GLU A 129 -15.78 1.20 -11.50
N PHE A 130 -15.89 2.47 -11.06
CA PHE A 130 -16.84 3.41 -11.64
C PHE A 130 -16.59 3.61 -13.14
N LEU A 131 -15.34 3.85 -13.56
CA LEU A 131 -15.01 4.02 -14.97
C LEU A 131 -15.19 2.73 -15.79
N ALA A 132 -15.02 1.56 -15.16
CA ALA A 132 -15.30 0.28 -15.80
C ALA A 132 -16.80 0.09 -16.08
N ASP A 133 -17.67 0.59 -15.19
CA ASP A 133 -19.13 0.54 -15.37
C ASP A 133 -19.62 1.58 -16.41
N VAL A 134 -18.88 2.66 -16.64
CA VAL A 134 -19.19 3.64 -17.69
C VAL A 134 -18.72 3.14 -19.06
N HIS A 135 -19.58 2.33 -19.69
CA HIS A 135 -19.35 1.81 -21.03
C HIS A 135 -20.64 1.72 -21.86
N GLN A 136 -20.49 1.70 -23.18
CA GLN A 136 -21.57 1.41 -24.10
C GLN A 136 -21.93 -0.08 -24.03
N ASN A 137 -23.23 -0.36 -24.03
CA ASN A 137 -23.73 -1.72 -24.12
C ASN A 137 -23.44 -2.29 -25.51
N SER A 138 -22.39 -3.11 -25.61
CA SER A 138 -21.91 -3.71 -26.85
C SER A 138 -21.43 -5.12 -26.56
N GLY A 139 -21.71 -6.06 -27.48
CA GLY A 139 -21.27 -7.45 -27.33
C GLY A 139 -19.75 -7.55 -27.27
N GLY A 140 -19.24 -8.12 -26.19
CA GLY A 140 -17.82 -8.42 -26.01
C GLY A 140 -16.90 -7.20 -25.93
N GLY A 141 -17.38 -6.04 -25.49
CA GLY A 141 -16.54 -4.87 -25.23
C GLY A 141 -16.07 -4.10 -26.46
N THR A 142 -16.68 -4.30 -27.63
CA THR A 142 -16.29 -3.65 -28.89
C THR A 142 -16.77 -2.20 -29.04
N GLY A 143 -17.64 -1.73 -28.13
CA GLY A 143 -18.15 -0.38 -28.09
C GLY A 143 -17.23 0.60 -27.37
N THR A 144 -17.80 1.74 -26.99
CA THR A 144 -17.07 2.83 -26.33
C THR A 144 -17.08 2.66 -24.82
N GLY A 145 -16.11 3.25 -24.12
CA GLY A 145 -16.01 3.16 -22.67
C GLY A 145 -14.85 3.98 -22.14
N CYS A 146 -14.79 4.17 -20.82
CA CYS A 146 -13.76 5.00 -20.21
C CYS A 146 -12.41 4.30 -20.05
N LEU A 147 -12.37 2.97 -20.08
CA LEU A 147 -11.15 2.17 -19.87
C LEU A 147 -10.89 1.23 -21.04
N THR A 148 -9.66 1.22 -21.56
CA THR A 148 -9.22 0.24 -22.57
C THR A 148 -8.87 -1.09 -21.91
N LYS A 149 -9.46 -2.18 -22.41
CA LYS A 149 -9.12 -3.55 -22.00
C LYS A 149 -8.04 -4.15 -22.88
N SER A 150 -8.12 -3.93 -24.19
CA SER A 150 -7.15 -4.41 -25.17
C SER A 150 -7.35 -3.73 -26.52
N GLY A 151 -6.38 -3.93 -27.42
CA GLY A 151 -6.48 -3.79 -28.88
C GLY A 151 -7.77 -3.17 -29.38
N SER A 152 -8.86 -3.96 -29.50
CA SER A 152 -10.27 -3.68 -29.94
C SER A 152 -11.33 -3.39 -28.87
N HIS A 153 -11.00 -3.48 -27.59
CA HIS A 153 -11.99 -3.69 -26.53
C HIS A 153 -11.86 -2.72 -25.35
N VAL A 154 -13.00 -2.37 -24.76
CA VAL A 154 -13.09 -1.62 -23.50
C VAL A 154 -13.39 -2.55 -22.32
N VAL A 155 -13.07 -2.11 -21.12
CA VAL A 155 -13.45 -2.81 -19.88
C VAL A 155 -14.96 -2.66 -19.70
N GLN A 156 -15.66 -3.77 -19.44
CA GLN A 156 -17.10 -3.77 -19.19
C GLN A 156 -17.38 -4.25 -17.76
N GLY A 157 -17.41 -3.28 -16.86
CA GLY A 157 -17.65 -3.46 -15.44
C GLY A 157 -16.49 -4.08 -14.66
N LYS A 158 -16.66 -4.10 -13.34
CA LYS A 158 -15.64 -4.53 -12.36
C LYS A 158 -15.01 -5.91 -12.64
N ALA A 159 -15.77 -6.85 -13.20
CA ALA A 159 -15.27 -8.21 -13.45
C ALA A 159 -14.14 -8.24 -14.49
N ASP A 160 -14.13 -7.27 -15.41
CA ASP A 160 -13.21 -7.15 -16.53
C ASP A 160 -11.95 -6.32 -16.21
N LEU A 161 -11.86 -5.77 -15.00
CA LEU A 161 -10.69 -5.02 -14.54
C LEU A 161 -9.47 -5.96 -14.37
N PRO A 162 -8.35 -5.70 -15.09
CA PRO A 162 -7.20 -6.60 -15.10
C PRO A 162 -6.40 -6.51 -13.80
N ASN A 163 -6.35 -7.62 -13.05
CA ASN A 163 -5.47 -7.81 -11.88
C ASN A 163 -5.60 -6.75 -10.78
N CYS A 164 -6.74 -6.05 -10.71
CA CYS A 164 -7.02 -5.13 -9.61
C CYS A 164 -7.38 -5.94 -8.36
N PRO A 165 -6.93 -5.51 -7.16
CA PRO A 165 -7.18 -6.24 -5.93
C PRO A 165 -8.70 -6.30 -5.67
N LYS A 166 -9.28 -7.50 -5.77
CA LYS A 166 -10.74 -7.72 -5.62
C LYS A 166 -11.17 -7.78 -4.15
N THR A 167 -10.22 -7.99 -3.25
CA THR A 167 -10.42 -8.10 -1.81
C THR A 167 -9.25 -7.44 -1.08
N ARG A 168 -9.50 -6.99 0.15
CA ARG A 168 -8.45 -6.54 1.05
C ARG A 168 -7.57 -7.75 1.40
N GLN A 169 -6.25 -7.64 1.20
CA GLN A 169 -5.35 -8.72 1.59
C GLN A 169 -5.37 -8.89 3.11
N ASP A 170 -5.36 -10.14 3.56
CA ASP A 170 -5.32 -10.46 4.98
C ASP A 170 -3.93 -10.13 5.56
N SER A 171 -3.95 -9.57 6.76
CA SER A 171 -2.81 -8.98 7.47
C SER A 171 -1.69 -9.95 7.83
N LEU A 172 -1.88 -11.25 7.59
CA LEU A 172 -1.00 -12.33 8.05
C LEU A 172 -0.09 -12.93 6.95
N GLN A 173 -0.27 -12.54 5.69
CA GLN A 173 0.42 -13.17 4.54
C GLN A 173 1.58 -12.31 3.98
N VAL A 174 1.62 -11.01 4.27
CA VAL A 174 2.57 -10.08 3.64
C VAL A 174 3.69 -9.69 4.59
N LYS A 175 4.91 -10.19 4.33
CA LYS A 175 6.11 -9.89 5.13
C LYS A 175 6.91 -8.70 4.62
N THR A 176 6.76 -8.37 3.34
CA THR A 176 7.54 -7.33 2.66
C THR A 176 6.63 -6.57 1.72
N LEU A 177 6.75 -5.24 1.74
CA LEU A 177 6.04 -4.37 0.83
C LEU A 177 6.63 -4.52 -0.57
N THR A 178 5.80 -4.78 -1.57
CA THR A 178 6.22 -4.68 -2.97
C THR A 178 6.45 -3.21 -3.32
N ARG A 179 7.65 -2.84 -3.79
CA ARG A 179 8.04 -1.45 -4.12
C ARG A 179 8.24 -1.23 -5.62
N SER A 180 7.37 -1.79 -6.45
CA SER A 180 7.57 -1.75 -7.91
C SER A 180 6.82 -0.61 -8.60
N HIS A 181 5.84 0.01 -7.94
CA HIS A 181 5.07 1.17 -8.40
C HIS A 181 5.13 2.32 -7.40
N LEU A 182 5.22 2.01 -6.10
CA LEU A 182 5.48 2.96 -5.01
C LEU A 182 6.94 2.85 -4.53
N THR A 183 7.76 3.83 -4.88
CA THR A 183 9.18 3.90 -4.49
C THR A 183 9.43 5.08 -3.57
N ASP A 184 10.66 5.20 -3.03
CA ASP A 184 11.06 6.37 -2.23
C ASP A 184 11.02 7.68 -3.04
N THR A 185 11.04 7.60 -4.38
CA THR A 185 10.87 8.74 -5.31
C THR A 185 9.42 9.04 -5.67
N GLY A 186 8.46 8.25 -5.19
CA GLY A 186 7.03 8.37 -5.51
C GLY A 186 6.54 7.32 -6.51
N PHE A 187 5.53 7.68 -7.30
CA PHE A 187 4.81 6.78 -8.20
C PHE A 187 5.50 6.67 -9.57
N VAL A 188 6.43 5.73 -9.70
CA VAL A 188 7.37 5.66 -10.85
C VAL A 188 6.80 5.04 -12.13
N LYS A 189 5.65 4.37 -12.04
CA LYS A 189 4.98 3.68 -13.16
C LYS A 189 3.62 4.26 -13.51
N LEU A 190 3.28 5.43 -12.96
CA LEU A 190 2.15 6.20 -13.49
C LEU A 190 2.52 6.63 -14.91
N PRO A 191 1.70 6.32 -15.93
CA PRO A 191 2.03 6.70 -17.29
C PRO A 191 2.05 8.21 -17.42
N THR A 192 3.16 8.74 -17.90
CA THR A 192 3.18 10.02 -18.62
C THR A 192 2.49 9.79 -19.96
N ALA A 193 1.17 10.00 -20.00
CA ALA A 193 0.28 9.99 -21.16
C ALA A 193 0.89 9.47 -22.49
N THR A 194 0.68 8.18 -22.79
CA THR A 194 0.97 7.61 -24.12
C THR A 194 -0.31 7.59 -24.98
N THR A 195 -0.17 8.08 -26.21
CA THR A 195 -1.20 8.20 -27.24
C THR A 195 -1.52 6.84 -27.86
N GLY A 196 -2.64 6.24 -27.47
CA GLY A 196 -3.14 4.97 -28.01
C GLY A 196 -4.65 4.92 -27.84
N HIS A 197 -5.37 5.45 -28.83
CA HIS A 197 -6.72 5.96 -28.64
C HIS A 197 -7.78 5.04 -29.25
N ARG A 198 -8.90 4.89 -28.53
CA ARG A 198 -10.18 4.50 -29.14
C ARG A 198 -11.27 5.49 -28.83
N ARG A 199 -11.84 5.98 -29.93
CA ARG A 199 -12.89 6.98 -30.01
C ARG A 199 -14.22 6.30 -30.25
N GLY A 200 -15.26 6.82 -29.62
CA GLY A 200 -16.57 6.76 -30.23
C GLY A 200 -17.59 7.57 -29.44
N ALA A 201 -18.40 8.30 -30.19
CA ALA A 201 -19.66 8.84 -29.71
C ALA A 201 -20.65 7.68 -29.55
N GLY A 202 -21.08 7.44 -28.31
CA GLY A 202 -22.07 6.43 -27.97
C GLY A 202 -22.75 6.80 -26.67
N THR A 203 -24.05 6.50 -26.54
CA THR A 203 -24.77 6.71 -25.28
C THR A 203 -24.32 5.67 -24.28
N ALA A 204 -23.72 6.13 -23.17
CA ALA A 204 -23.46 5.32 -22.00
C ALA A 204 -24.78 4.75 -21.45
N LYS A 205 -24.70 3.59 -20.81
CA LYS A 205 -25.85 2.96 -20.16
C LYS A 205 -25.97 3.41 -18.71
#